data_AF-A0A0F9PPH5-F1
#
_entry.id   AF-A0A0F9PPH5-F1
#
_cell.length_a   1.000
_cell.length_b   1.000
_cell.length_c   1.000
_cell.angle_alpha   90.00
_cell.angle_beta   90.00
_cell.angle_gamma   90.00
#
_symmetry.space_group_name_H-M   'P 1'
#
loop_
_entity.id
_entity.type
_entity.pdbx_description
1 polymer ?
#
loop_
_entity_poly.entity_id
_entity_poly.type
_entity_poly.pdbx_seq_one_letter_code
_entity_poly.pdbx_strand_id
1 'polypeptide(L)'
;MAFFGEIRYADSPNLDAFERLRVSEPLTIFDSKQIFDKQPLFWDERLESGAGITSAHSVDTASTVFTSTLNTAGKFTRQTFMRFNYQPGKSQQIVLTGILDRSGGGTGVQRRIGYFDDDNGLFFEDDEGTVKVVRRTHVTGSPVDNKVSQASWNIDPMDGTGPSEVTIDWTKGQIFFIDFKWLSLGRVRMGLEVGGRAWGVHDFLSSNILDKPYMSTPNLPVRFQMITTGSSPASTMKCICTTVVSEGGVAALGILRHKSTEGTHVDANVENIIYAIVGIRLKSTHLGASITVISASLEEFTGNENMEWLLIFNATVAGTPTWANETNSAIQTFKGALANTVTGGTVLAGGYFSSVQKGGGTGAEFEEALRLGAAIDGTVDEIVLAVRPVNGSVNIDIEGSLSWREVP
;
A
#
# COMPACT_ATOMS: atom_id res chain seq x y z
N MET A 1 -52.12 -14.63 -24.87
CA MET A 1 -50.76 -14.42 -25.41
C MET A 1 -50.04 -13.52 -24.41
N ALA A 2 -49.30 -14.12 -23.47
CA ALA A 2 -48.57 -13.36 -22.47
C ALA A 2 -47.35 -12.74 -23.16
N PHE A 3 -47.29 -11.41 -23.21
CA PHE A 3 -46.07 -10.70 -23.57
C PHE A 3 -45.05 -10.99 -22.47
N PHE A 4 -44.16 -11.94 -22.71
CA PHE A 4 -42.87 -11.95 -22.01
C PHE A 4 -42.14 -10.71 -22.51
N GLY A 5 -42.25 -9.60 -21.78
CA GLY A 5 -41.41 -8.43 -22.04
C GLY A 5 -39.96 -8.87 -21.93
N GLU A 6 -39.23 -8.82 -23.04
CA GLU A 6 -37.78 -9.05 -23.03
C GLU A 6 -37.17 -8.07 -22.03
N ILE A 7 -36.38 -8.57 -21.08
CA ILE A 7 -35.54 -7.70 -20.24
C ILE A 7 -34.49 -7.11 -21.15
N ARG A 8 -34.70 -5.85 -21.55
CA ARG A 8 -33.77 -5.09 -22.38
C ARG A 8 -32.93 -4.17 -21.50
N TYR A 9 -31.65 -4.08 -21.79
CA TYR A 9 -30.81 -3.04 -21.20
C TYR A 9 -31.29 -1.68 -21.73
N ALA A 10 -31.39 -0.69 -20.85
CA ALA A 10 -31.69 0.67 -21.26
C ALA A 10 -30.57 1.21 -22.15
N ASP A 11 -30.94 1.90 -23.24
CA ASP A 11 -29.99 2.66 -24.05
C ASP A 11 -29.36 3.75 -23.18
N SER A 12 -28.14 3.46 -22.75
CA SER A 12 -27.42 4.19 -21.71
C SER A 12 -25.92 3.99 -21.92
N PRO A 13 -25.07 4.79 -21.25
CA PRO A 13 -23.62 4.61 -21.31
C PRO A 13 -23.11 3.22 -20.86
N ASN A 14 -23.96 2.36 -20.30
CA ASN A 14 -23.64 0.96 -20.00
C ASN A 14 -23.48 0.12 -21.27
N LEU A 15 -24.02 0.56 -22.41
CA LEU A 15 -23.83 -0.08 -23.71
C LEU A 15 -22.66 0.56 -24.46
N ASP A 16 -21.93 -0.25 -25.22
CA ASP A 16 -20.96 0.27 -26.17
C ASP A 16 -21.60 0.68 -27.49
N ALA A 17 -20.79 1.24 -28.40
CA ALA A 17 -21.28 1.72 -29.69
C ALA A 17 -21.83 0.59 -30.60
N PHE A 18 -21.67 -0.68 -30.22
CA PHE A 18 -22.23 -1.86 -30.87
C PHE A 18 -23.32 -2.53 -30.02
N GLU A 19 -23.91 -1.79 -29.07
CA GLU A 19 -24.98 -2.26 -28.18
C GLU A 19 -24.60 -3.44 -27.27
N ARG A 20 -23.31 -3.66 -27.04
CA ARG A 20 -22.83 -4.69 -26.10
C ARG A 20 -22.75 -4.10 -24.70
N LEU A 21 -23.12 -4.88 -23.70
CA LEU A 21 -22.96 -4.48 -22.29
C LEU A 21 -21.46 -4.29 -21.99
N ARG A 22 -21.11 -3.11 -21.51
CA ARG A 22 -19.75 -2.82 -21.02
C ARG A 22 -19.55 -3.53 -19.69
N VAL A 23 -18.42 -4.21 -19.54
CA VAL A 23 -18.01 -4.89 -18.31
C VAL A 23 -16.78 -4.20 -17.74
N SER A 24 -16.74 -4.07 -16.43
CA SER A 24 -15.53 -3.69 -15.69
C SER A 24 -14.90 -4.94 -15.12
N GLU A 25 -13.66 -5.25 -15.50
CA GLU A 25 -12.92 -6.40 -14.99
C GLU A 25 -12.20 -6.02 -13.69
N PRO A 26 -12.62 -6.50 -12.51
CA PRO A 26 -11.93 -6.20 -11.26
C PRO A 26 -10.59 -6.95 -11.19
N LEU A 27 -9.52 -6.22 -10.91
CA LEU A 27 -8.21 -6.80 -10.58
C LEU A 27 -7.81 -6.35 -9.17
N THR A 28 -7.67 -7.32 -8.27
CA THR A 28 -7.08 -7.10 -6.94
C THR A 28 -5.62 -6.72 -7.12
N ILE A 29 -5.26 -5.52 -6.66
CA ILE A 29 -3.86 -5.04 -6.66
C ILE A 29 -3.20 -5.14 -5.28
N PHE A 30 -4.01 -5.44 -4.25
CA PHE A 30 -3.55 -5.78 -2.92
C PHE A 30 -4.66 -6.48 -2.14
N ASP A 31 -4.31 -7.52 -1.39
CA ASP A 31 -5.15 -8.04 -0.33
C ASP A 31 -4.31 -8.36 0.91
N SER A 32 -4.95 -8.29 2.06
CA SER A 32 -4.33 -8.62 3.34
C SER A 32 -5.35 -9.28 4.26
N LYS A 33 -5.00 -10.47 4.74
CA LYS A 33 -5.77 -11.27 5.70
C LYS A 33 -4.86 -11.60 6.88
N GLN A 34 -5.30 -11.32 8.09
CA GLN A 34 -4.45 -11.44 9.29
C GLN A 34 -4.60 -12.83 9.93
N ILE A 35 -4.40 -13.88 9.12
CA ILE A 35 -4.63 -15.27 9.55
C ILE A 35 -3.57 -15.70 10.59
N PHE A 36 -2.29 -15.48 10.28
CA PHE A 36 -1.18 -15.99 11.09
C PHE A 36 -0.52 -14.94 11.96
N ASP A 37 -0.52 -13.68 11.51
CA ASP A 37 0.17 -12.59 12.16
C ASP A 37 -0.40 -11.22 11.74
N LYS A 38 0.31 -10.17 12.15
CA LYS A 38 0.07 -8.78 11.79
C LYS A 38 0.52 -8.41 10.38
N GLN A 39 0.95 -9.35 9.54
CA GLN A 39 1.44 -9.10 8.18
C GLN A 39 2.57 -8.03 8.16
N PRO A 40 3.68 -8.20 8.92
CA PRO A 40 4.70 -7.17 9.12
C PRO A 40 5.49 -6.80 7.85
N LEU A 41 5.42 -7.61 6.79
CA LEU A 41 5.98 -7.27 5.47
C LEU A 41 5.13 -6.24 4.70
N PHE A 42 3.85 -6.16 5.01
CA PHE A 42 2.91 -5.29 4.28
C PHE A 42 2.43 -4.10 5.11
N TRP A 43 2.50 -4.20 6.44
CA TRP A 43 1.99 -3.19 7.36
C TRP A 43 3.03 -2.73 8.37
N ASP A 44 3.14 -1.42 8.49
CA ASP A 44 3.82 -0.74 9.57
C ASP A 44 2.85 -0.45 10.73
N GLU A 45 3.36 -0.44 11.95
CA GLU A 45 2.64 -0.07 13.16
C GLU A 45 3.48 0.88 14.01
N ARG A 46 2.92 2.04 14.33
CA ARG A 46 3.65 3.07 15.07
C ARG A 46 2.77 3.75 16.11
N LEU A 47 3.29 3.83 17.33
CA LEU A 47 2.88 4.83 18.30
C LEU A 47 3.59 6.14 17.96
N GLU A 48 2.92 6.99 17.19
CA GLU A 48 3.49 8.23 16.65
C GLU A 48 3.74 9.28 17.73
N SER A 49 2.89 9.30 18.76
CA SER A 49 3.01 10.22 19.90
C SER A 49 2.34 9.66 21.15
N GLY A 50 2.74 10.14 22.31
CA GLY A 50 2.13 9.79 23.59
C GLY A 50 2.47 8.38 24.03
N ALA A 51 1.54 7.71 24.71
CA ALA A 51 1.73 6.38 25.28
C ALA A 51 0.41 5.59 25.34
N GLY A 52 0.46 4.37 25.86
CA GLY A 52 -0.72 3.65 26.33
C GLY A 52 -1.62 3.05 25.26
N ILE A 53 -1.22 3.07 23.98
CA ILE A 53 -1.89 2.32 22.92
C ILE A 53 -0.99 1.18 22.46
N THR A 54 -1.53 -0.03 22.48
CA THR A 54 -0.87 -1.25 22.01
C THR A 54 -1.67 -1.91 20.90
N SER A 55 -1.01 -2.73 20.10
CA SER A 55 -1.62 -3.54 19.06
C SER A 55 -1.32 -5.02 19.32
N ALA A 56 -2.33 -5.88 19.23
CA ALA A 56 -2.19 -7.32 19.42
C ALA A 56 -2.93 -8.09 18.31
N HIS A 57 -2.25 -9.07 17.73
CA HIS A 57 -2.87 -10.03 16.80
C HIS A 57 -3.58 -11.13 17.57
N SER A 58 -4.70 -11.59 17.04
CA SER A 58 -5.46 -12.73 17.53
C SER A 58 -5.60 -13.75 16.41
N VAL A 59 -4.96 -14.91 16.59
CA VAL A 59 -5.09 -16.08 15.70
C VAL A 59 -6.54 -16.58 15.64
N ASP A 60 -7.26 -16.59 16.77
CA ASP A 60 -8.63 -17.11 16.86
C ASP A 60 -9.64 -16.28 16.06
N THR A 61 -9.37 -14.98 15.91
CA THR A 61 -10.26 -14.04 15.21
C THR A 61 -9.67 -13.51 13.91
N ALA A 62 -8.49 -14.01 13.51
CA ALA A 62 -7.72 -13.57 12.35
C ALA A 62 -7.70 -12.03 12.20
N SER A 63 -7.40 -11.33 13.30
CA SER A 63 -7.52 -9.87 13.39
C SER A 63 -6.47 -9.25 14.29
N THR A 64 -6.27 -7.94 14.13
CA THR A 64 -5.44 -7.13 15.02
C THR A 64 -6.31 -6.12 15.75
N VAL A 65 -6.11 -6.02 17.06
CA VAL A 65 -6.88 -5.14 17.94
C VAL A 65 -5.97 -4.07 18.51
N PHE A 66 -6.35 -2.80 18.36
CA PHE A 66 -5.73 -1.72 19.12
C PHE A 66 -6.43 -1.57 20.45
N THR A 67 -5.65 -1.40 21.50
CA THR A 67 -6.14 -1.21 22.86
C THR A 67 -5.46 0.00 23.47
N SER A 68 -6.25 1.00 23.85
CA SER A 68 -5.78 2.17 24.58
C SER A 68 -6.01 2.02 26.09
N THR A 69 -5.15 2.67 26.86
CA THR A 69 -5.20 2.71 28.32
C THR A 69 -6.03 3.92 28.78
N LEU A 70 -6.76 3.75 29.89
CA LEU A 70 -7.53 4.81 30.53
C LEU A 70 -6.67 6.07 30.79
N ASN A 71 -7.24 7.24 30.52
CA ASN A 71 -6.67 8.56 30.80
C ASN A 71 -5.26 8.78 30.21
N THR A 72 -4.97 8.17 29.06
CA THR A 72 -3.65 8.27 28.42
C THR A 72 -3.77 8.83 27.01
N ALA A 73 -3.06 9.94 26.75
CA ALA A 73 -2.96 10.52 25.42
C ALA A 73 -2.02 9.71 24.52
N GLY A 74 -2.43 9.44 23.29
CA GLY A 74 -1.65 8.68 22.32
C GLY A 74 -2.19 8.81 20.90
N LYS A 75 -1.30 8.64 19.92
CA LYS A 75 -1.66 8.46 18.50
C LYS A 75 -0.99 7.19 18.01
N PHE A 76 -1.79 6.18 17.68
CA PHE A 76 -1.30 4.92 17.13
C PHE A 76 -1.89 4.70 15.75
N THR A 77 -1.02 4.35 14.81
CA THR A 77 -1.39 4.09 13.42
C THR A 77 -0.85 2.75 12.97
N ARG A 78 -1.67 2.06 12.17
CA ARG A 78 -1.28 0.93 11.36
C ARG A 78 -1.52 1.28 9.90
N GLN A 79 -0.51 1.11 9.06
CA GLN A 79 -0.53 1.58 7.67
C GLN A 79 0.15 0.58 6.74
N THR A 80 -0.35 0.39 5.53
CA THR A 80 0.43 -0.33 4.51
C THR A 80 1.70 0.43 4.16
N PHE A 81 2.83 -0.27 3.97
CA PHE A 81 4.04 0.36 3.42
C PHE A 81 3.75 0.87 2.01
N MET A 82 3.14 0.00 1.20
CA MET A 82 2.77 0.31 -0.17
C MET A 82 1.70 1.40 -0.24
N ARG A 83 1.84 2.25 -1.26
CA ARG A 83 0.81 3.15 -1.75
C ARG A 83 0.30 2.65 -3.09
N PHE A 84 -1.01 2.71 -3.30
CA PHE A 84 -1.63 1.98 -4.41
C PHE A 84 -1.86 2.90 -5.60
N ASN A 85 -1.26 2.58 -6.73
CA ASN A 85 -1.38 3.39 -7.93
C ASN A 85 -2.81 3.37 -8.50
N TYR A 86 -3.42 4.55 -8.55
CA TYR A 86 -4.63 4.79 -9.32
C TYR A 86 -4.26 4.98 -10.81
N GLN A 87 -4.93 4.25 -11.70
CA GLN A 87 -4.78 4.46 -13.14
C GLN A 87 -5.96 5.31 -13.68
N PRO A 88 -5.70 6.52 -14.21
CA PRO A 88 -6.74 7.33 -14.84
C PRO A 88 -7.54 6.57 -15.89
N GLY A 89 -8.86 6.76 -15.88
CA GLY A 89 -9.81 6.03 -16.73
C GLY A 89 -10.39 4.77 -16.08
N LYS A 90 -9.93 4.40 -14.88
CA LYS A 90 -10.45 3.27 -14.10
C LYS A 90 -11.10 3.76 -12.80
N SER A 91 -11.87 2.89 -12.17
CA SER A 91 -12.37 3.10 -10.80
C SER A 91 -11.49 2.32 -9.84
N GLN A 92 -11.23 2.87 -8.66
CA GLN A 92 -10.48 2.21 -7.61
C GLN A 92 -11.41 1.98 -6.42
N GLN A 93 -11.46 0.72 -5.98
CA GLN A 93 -12.30 0.28 -4.88
C GLN A 93 -11.42 -0.19 -3.73
N ILE A 94 -11.72 0.28 -2.53
CA ILE A 94 -11.10 -0.09 -1.27
C ILE A 94 -12.18 -0.78 -0.44
N VAL A 95 -11.89 -1.99 0.02
CA VAL A 95 -12.80 -2.71 0.92
C VAL A 95 -12.03 -3.08 2.17
N LEU A 96 -12.54 -2.68 3.34
CA LEU A 96 -11.92 -2.94 4.63
C LEU A 96 -12.93 -3.63 5.54
N THR A 97 -12.47 -4.59 6.33
CA THR A 97 -13.28 -5.22 7.38
C THR A 97 -12.71 -4.85 8.73
N GLY A 98 -13.56 -4.40 9.64
CA GLY A 98 -13.13 -3.98 10.96
C GLY A 98 -14.29 -3.74 11.92
N ILE A 99 -13.94 -3.31 13.13
CA ILE A 99 -14.88 -2.76 14.10
C ILE A 99 -14.34 -1.38 14.47
N LEU A 100 -15.07 -0.34 14.08
CA LEU A 100 -14.63 1.05 14.26
C LEU A 100 -14.61 1.43 15.74
N ASP A 101 -15.67 1.14 16.49
CA ASP A 101 -15.79 1.46 17.92
C ASP A 101 -16.13 0.20 18.73
N ARG A 102 -15.15 -0.70 18.89
CA ARG A 102 -15.39 -2.04 19.47
C ARG A 102 -15.77 -2.00 20.94
N SER A 103 -15.13 -1.13 21.70
CA SER A 103 -15.40 -0.93 23.12
C SER A 103 -14.82 0.40 23.59
N GLY A 104 -15.37 0.95 24.68
CA GLY A 104 -14.99 2.28 25.13
C GLY A 104 -15.66 3.34 24.24
N GLY A 105 -14.95 4.43 23.95
CA GLY A 105 -15.46 5.53 23.11
C GLY A 105 -16.00 6.72 23.90
N GLY A 106 -16.55 7.69 23.18
CA GLY A 106 -16.94 8.99 23.73
C GLY A 106 -15.76 9.95 23.88
N THR A 107 -15.82 10.85 24.86
CA THR A 107 -14.93 12.02 25.00
C THR A 107 -13.45 11.69 24.83
N GLY A 108 -12.79 12.44 23.95
CA GLY A 108 -11.35 12.37 23.74
C GLY A 108 -10.86 11.16 22.94
N VAL A 109 -11.73 10.32 22.39
CA VAL A 109 -11.32 9.17 21.55
C VAL A 109 -11.68 9.45 20.10
N GLN A 110 -10.70 9.29 19.21
CA GLN A 110 -10.89 9.30 17.76
C GLN A 110 -10.38 8.00 17.15
N ARG A 111 -11.12 7.46 16.19
CA ARG A 111 -10.77 6.20 15.51
C ARG A 111 -11.05 6.34 14.02
N ARG A 112 -10.15 5.84 13.18
CA ARG A 112 -10.24 5.98 11.72
C ARG A 112 -9.97 4.67 11.00
N ILE A 113 -10.74 4.41 9.95
CA ILE A 113 -10.56 3.30 9.01
C ILE A 113 -10.75 3.80 7.58
N GLY A 114 -9.77 3.56 6.71
CA GLY A 114 -9.93 3.92 5.30
C GLY A 114 -8.62 3.98 4.52
N TYR A 115 -8.63 4.81 3.48
CA TYR A 115 -7.59 4.96 2.49
C TYR A 115 -7.03 6.39 2.55
N PHE A 116 -6.02 6.60 3.40
CA PHE A 116 -5.57 7.94 3.75
C PHE A 116 -4.15 7.97 4.33
N ASP A 117 -3.55 9.15 4.28
CA ASP A 117 -2.37 9.53 5.03
C ASP A 117 -2.61 10.82 5.84
N ASP A 118 -1.55 11.48 6.27
CA ASP A 118 -1.66 12.72 7.05
C ASP A 118 -2.09 13.94 6.20
N ASP A 119 -1.99 13.85 4.87
CA ASP A 119 -2.25 14.96 3.93
C ASP A 119 -3.53 14.78 3.12
N ASN A 120 -3.89 13.54 2.74
CA ASN A 120 -4.99 13.25 1.84
C ASN A 120 -5.70 11.95 2.23
N GLY A 121 -6.96 11.82 1.79
CA GLY A 121 -7.61 10.53 1.72
C GLY A 121 -9.08 10.52 2.07
N LEU A 122 -9.60 9.30 2.18
CA LEU A 122 -11.01 8.98 2.29
C LEU A 122 -11.18 7.95 3.41
N PHE A 123 -11.93 8.27 4.45
CA PHE A 123 -12.05 7.38 5.61
C PHE A 123 -13.34 7.60 6.39
N PHE A 124 -13.71 6.59 7.17
CA PHE A 124 -14.67 6.71 8.24
C PHE A 124 -13.93 7.12 9.51
N GLU A 125 -14.52 8.05 10.26
CA GLU A 125 -14.00 8.55 11.52
C GLU A 125 -15.08 8.43 12.58
N ASP A 126 -14.78 7.77 13.69
CA ASP A 126 -15.47 8.01 14.96
C ASP A 126 -14.71 9.12 15.69
N ASP A 127 -15.41 10.19 16.04
CA ASP A 127 -14.87 11.34 16.74
C ASP A 127 -15.78 11.64 17.93
N GLU A 128 -15.34 11.18 19.10
CA GLU A 128 -16.05 11.27 20.37
C GLU A 128 -17.46 10.65 20.36
N GLY A 129 -17.64 9.52 19.66
CA GLY A 129 -18.91 8.81 19.54
C GLY A 129 -19.78 9.29 18.37
N THR A 130 -19.35 10.31 17.62
CA THR A 130 -20.01 10.74 16.40
C THR A 130 -19.28 10.19 15.19
N VAL A 131 -19.91 9.24 14.49
CA VAL A 131 -19.34 8.70 13.25
C VAL A 131 -19.55 9.66 12.09
N LYS A 132 -18.52 9.78 11.25
CA LYS A 132 -18.40 10.69 10.12
C LYS A 132 -17.79 9.95 8.94
N VAL A 133 -18.14 10.38 7.73
CA VAL A 133 -17.29 10.16 6.54
C VAL A 133 -16.42 11.39 6.35
N VAL A 134 -15.17 11.19 5.96
CA VAL A 134 -14.19 12.26 5.83
C VAL A 134 -13.49 12.18 4.49
N ARG A 135 -13.44 13.33 3.82
CA ARG A 135 -12.52 13.60 2.72
C ARG A 135 -11.44 14.55 3.21
N ARG A 136 -10.21 14.05 3.34
CA ARG A 136 -9.02 14.84 3.63
C ARG A 136 -8.34 15.28 2.34
N THR A 137 -7.89 16.53 2.30
CA THR A 137 -7.24 17.12 1.12
C THR A 137 -6.12 18.09 1.47
N HIS A 138 -5.01 18.03 0.72
CA HIS A 138 -3.86 18.95 0.84
C HIS A 138 -3.79 19.96 -0.33
N VAL A 139 -4.85 20.13 -1.13
CA VAL A 139 -4.79 20.99 -2.34
C VAL A 139 -4.48 22.48 -2.08
N THR A 140 -4.47 22.93 -0.82
CA THR A 140 -4.10 24.30 -0.43
C THR A 140 -2.70 24.40 0.18
N GLY A 141 -1.91 23.31 0.23
CA GLY A 141 -0.61 23.26 0.91
C GLY A 141 -0.71 22.99 2.42
N SER A 142 -1.89 22.64 2.92
CA SER A 142 -2.12 22.18 4.29
C SER A 142 -3.32 21.23 4.32
N PRO A 143 -3.30 20.18 5.17
CA PRO A 143 -4.41 19.23 5.24
C PRO A 143 -5.70 19.89 5.75
N VAL A 144 -6.81 19.61 5.07
CA VAL A 144 -8.16 20.01 5.48
C VAL A 144 -9.08 18.80 5.46
N ASP A 145 -9.77 18.56 6.56
CA ASP A 145 -10.77 17.49 6.68
C ASP A 145 -12.17 18.04 6.38
N ASN A 146 -12.79 17.57 5.29
CA ASN A 146 -14.21 17.80 5.01
C ASN A 146 -15.01 16.63 5.59
N LYS A 147 -15.57 16.86 6.78
CA LYS A 147 -16.26 15.83 7.56
C LYS A 147 -17.78 15.97 7.40
N VAL A 148 -18.47 14.84 7.23
CA VAL A 148 -19.93 14.78 7.23
C VAL A 148 -20.38 13.74 8.26
N SER A 149 -21.09 14.18 9.29
CA SER A 149 -21.63 13.32 10.34
C SER A 149 -22.70 12.36 9.78
N GLN A 150 -22.85 11.22 10.46
CA GLN A 150 -23.80 10.17 10.11
C GLN A 150 -25.22 10.70 9.88
N ALA A 151 -25.71 11.57 10.76
CA ALA A 151 -27.03 12.19 10.63
C ALA A 151 -27.19 13.12 9.40
N SER A 152 -26.10 13.46 8.73
CA SER A 152 -26.08 14.31 7.52
C SER A 152 -25.62 13.55 6.26
N TRP A 153 -25.53 12.22 6.34
CA TRP A 153 -25.29 11.39 5.17
C TRP A 153 -26.42 11.55 4.14
N ASN A 154 -26.06 11.66 2.86
CA ASN A 154 -26.97 12.12 1.81
C ASN A 154 -27.64 10.99 1.01
N ILE A 155 -27.34 9.73 1.34
CA ILE A 155 -27.99 8.55 0.75
C ILE A 155 -28.71 7.77 1.83
N ASP A 156 -27.97 7.33 2.85
CA ASP A 156 -28.50 6.51 3.93
C ASP A 156 -27.77 6.83 5.24
N PRO A 157 -28.44 7.47 6.22
CA PRO A 157 -27.88 7.73 7.54
C PRO A 157 -27.59 6.47 8.38
N MET A 158 -28.13 5.31 8.02
CA MET A 158 -27.96 4.05 8.78
C MET A 158 -28.42 4.16 10.24
N ASP A 159 -29.45 4.95 10.50
CA ASP A 159 -30.08 5.12 11.82
C ASP A 159 -31.50 4.53 11.90
N GLY A 160 -31.90 3.77 10.88
CA GLY A 160 -33.24 3.21 10.72
C GLY A 160 -34.22 4.09 9.93
N THR A 161 -33.84 5.33 9.57
CA THR A 161 -34.69 6.24 8.78
C THR A 161 -34.36 6.26 7.28
N GLY A 162 -33.18 5.74 6.91
CA GLY A 162 -32.70 5.69 5.53
C GLY A 162 -33.22 4.51 4.70
N PRO A 163 -32.90 4.46 3.39
CA PRO A 163 -33.40 3.44 2.47
C PRO A 163 -33.08 1.98 2.82
N SER A 164 -32.04 1.72 3.61
CA SER A 164 -31.70 0.38 4.11
C SER A 164 -32.56 -0.08 5.28
N GLU A 165 -33.21 0.85 5.98
CA GLU A 165 -33.90 0.64 7.27
C GLU A 165 -32.99 0.04 8.36
N VAL A 166 -31.68 0.06 8.16
CA VAL A 166 -30.70 -0.46 9.11
C VAL A 166 -30.35 0.64 10.13
N THR A 167 -30.38 0.27 11.41
CA THR A 167 -29.67 1.02 12.46
C THR A 167 -28.31 0.35 12.70
N ILE A 168 -27.23 1.03 12.33
CA ILE A 168 -25.89 0.46 12.45
C ILE A 168 -25.42 0.44 13.91
N ASP A 169 -24.86 -0.70 14.33
CA ASP A 169 -24.16 -0.83 15.61
C ASP A 169 -22.64 -0.83 15.36
N TRP A 170 -22.00 0.31 15.66
CA TRP A 170 -20.57 0.54 15.47
C TRP A 170 -19.67 -0.33 16.35
N THR A 171 -20.24 -1.02 17.33
CA THR A 171 -19.54 -2.01 18.18
C THR A 171 -19.39 -3.37 17.52
N LYS A 172 -20.02 -3.59 16.35
CA LYS A 172 -19.99 -4.85 15.59
C LYS A 172 -19.03 -4.78 14.42
N GLY A 173 -18.84 -5.91 13.73
CA GLY A 173 -18.05 -5.95 12.50
C GLY A 173 -18.84 -5.37 11.34
N GLN A 174 -18.18 -4.54 10.53
CA GLN A 174 -18.70 -4.08 9.24
C GLN A 174 -17.66 -4.34 8.15
N ILE A 175 -18.17 -4.44 6.92
CA ILE A 175 -17.36 -4.30 5.71
C ILE A 175 -17.60 -2.88 5.22
N PHE A 176 -16.55 -2.08 5.21
CA PHE A 176 -16.52 -0.72 4.71
C PHE A 176 -16.08 -0.77 3.25
N PHE A 177 -16.74 0.00 2.38
CA PHE A 177 -16.24 0.20 1.03
C PHE A 177 -16.13 1.69 0.70
N ILE A 178 -15.11 1.98 -0.08
CA ILE A 178 -14.84 3.29 -0.66
C ILE A 178 -14.54 3.03 -2.12
N ASP A 179 -15.24 3.69 -3.03
CA ASP A 179 -14.85 3.65 -4.43
C ASP A 179 -14.82 5.06 -5.02
N PHE A 180 -13.86 5.27 -5.93
CA PHE A 180 -13.65 6.56 -6.52
C PHE A 180 -12.98 6.45 -7.89
N LYS A 181 -13.15 7.53 -8.65
CA LYS A 181 -12.30 7.87 -9.78
C LYS A 181 -11.54 9.15 -9.46
N TRP A 182 -10.30 9.25 -9.92
CA TRP A 182 -9.46 10.42 -9.71
C TRP A 182 -8.95 10.96 -11.05
N LEU A 183 -9.85 11.55 -11.83
CA LEU A 183 -9.45 12.53 -12.84
C LEU A 183 -9.41 13.92 -12.19
N SER A 184 -8.86 13.97 -10.96
CA SER A 184 -8.95 15.08 -9.99
C SER A 184 -10.35 15.43 -9.47
N LEU A 185 -11.42 15.17 -10.23
CA LEU A 185 -12.82 15.47 -9.90
C LEU A 185 -13.73 14.26 -10.16
N GLY A 186 -14.99 14.37 -9.74
CA GLY A 186 -16.01 13.35 -9.93
C GLY A 186 -16.84 13.11 -8.69
N ARG A 187 -16.99 11.82 -8.38
CA ARG A 187 -17.73 11.31 -7.23
C ARG A 187 -16.83 10.34 -6.48
N VAL A 188 -16.86 10.44 -5.16
CA VAL A 188 -16.39 9.41 -4.23
C VAL A 188 -17.62 8.84 -3.54
N ARG A 189 -17.74 7.52 -3.53
CA ARG A 189 -18.82 6.80 -2.85
C ARG A 189 -18.26 6.16 -1.60
N MET A 190 -18.94 6.37 -0.48
CA MET A 190 -18.63 5.75 0.81
C MET A 190 -19.81 4.86 1.19
N GLY A 191 -19.55 3.67 1.72
CA GLY A 191 -20.63 2.78 2.13
C GLY A 191 -20.21 1.63 3.03
N LEU A 192 -21.23 0.84 3.39
CA LEU A 192 -21.12 -0.32 4.26
C LEU A 192 -21.83 -1.51 3.62
N GLU A 193 -21.31 -2.71 3.82
CA GLU A 193 -22.05 -3.94 3.59
C GLU A 193 -22.57 -4.47 4.93
N VAL A 194 -23.89 -4.58 5.03
CA VAL A 194 -24.63 -5.02 6.22
C VAL A 194 -25.81 -5.88 5.76
N GLY A 195 -26.01 -7.01 6.44
CA GLY A 195 -27.10 -7.94 6.08
C GLY A 195 -26.91 -8.63 4.72
N GLY A 196 -25.66 -8.79 4.26
CA GLY A 196 -25.34 -9.42 2.97
C GLY A 196 -25.59 -8.54 1.75
N ARG A 197 -25.71 -7.22 1.94
CA ARG A 197 -25.90 -6.24 0.86
C ARG A 197 -25.06 -5.00 1.09
N ALA A 198 -24.44 -4.50 0.01
CA ALA A 198 -23.75 -3.23 0.00
C ALA A 198 -24.72 -2.05 -0.11
N TRP A 199 -24.53 -1.05 0.75
CA TRP A 199 -25.32 0.16 0.83
C TRP A 199 -24.39 1.38 0.80
N GLY A 200 -24.61 2.27 -0.17
CA GLY A 200 -23.97 3.58 -0.16
C GLY A 200 -24.57 4.45 0.95
N VAL A 201 -23.74 5.13 1.72
CA VAL A 201 -24.20 6.02 2.80
C VAL A 201 -24.04 7.48 2.43
N HIS A 202 -22.92 7.84 1.78
CA HIS A 202 -22.65 9.21 1.40
C HIS A 202 -21.82 9.31 0.11
N ASP A 203 -22.18 10.29 -0.71
CA ASP A 203 -21.43 10.69 -1.90
C ASP A 203 -20.77 12.06 -1.71
N PHE A 204 -19.44 12.12 -1.86
CA PHE A 204 -18.75 13.39 -2.07
C PHE A 204 -18.73 13.71 -3.57
N LEU A 205 -19.46 14.76 -3.96
CA LEU A 205 -19.47 15.26 -5.33
C LEU A 205 -18.49 16.44 -5.48
N SER A 206 -17.77 16.46 -6.59
CA SER A 206 -16.78 17.51 -6.87
C SER A 206 -16.87 18.10 -8.28
N SER A 207 -17.37 17.35 -9.26
CA SER A 207 -17.60 17.88 -10.61
C SER A 207 -18.65 18.99 -10.59
N ASN A 208 -18.34 20.14 -11.22
CA ASN A 208 -19.19 21.33 -11.23
C ASN A 208 -19.53 21.87 -9.81
N ILE A 209 -18.68 21.56 -8.82
CA ILE A 209 -18.85 21.96 -7.42
C ILE A 209 -17.54 22.55 -6.88
N LEU A 210 -16.41 21.87 -7.09
CA LEU A 210 -15.09 22.34 -6.69
C LEU A 210 -14.34 22.94 -7.87
N ASP A 211 -13.51 23.94 -7.61
CA ASP A 211 -12.55 24.53 -8.55
C ASP A 211 -11.17 23.86 -8.51
N LYS A 212 -10.97 22.96 -7.55
CA LYS A 212 -9.72 22.23 -7.29
C LYS A 212 -9.98 20.72 -7.18
N PRO A 213 -8.95 19.88 -7.35
CA PRO A 213 -9.06 18.46 -7.10
C PRO A 213 -9.61 18.15 -5.70
N TYR A 214 -10.40 17.09 -5.55
CA TYR A 214 -10.97 16.76 -4.24
C TYR A 214 -9.93 16.15 -3.27
N MET A 215 -8.78 15.70 -3.77
CA MET A 215 -7.57 15.34 -3.03
C MET A 215 -6.35 15.51 -3.95
N SER A 216 -5.17 15.83 -3.41
CA SER A 216 -3.99 16.16 -4.22
C SER A 216 -3.28 14.94 -4.81
N THR A 217 -3.49 13.75 -4.25
CA THR A 217 -3.02 12.48 -4.79
C THR A 217 -4.02 11.35 -4.50
N PRO A 218 -4.23 10.40 -5.43
CA PRO A 218 -5.00 9.19 -5.20
C PRO A 218 -4.13 8.01 -4.75
N ASN A 219 -2.80 8.13 -4.80
CA ASN A 219 -1.89 7.04 -4.47
C ASN A 219 -1.59 7.10 -2.97
N LEU A 220 -2.43 6.42 -2.18
CA LEU A 220 -2.41 6.47 -0.74
C LEU A 220 -2.25 5.07 -0.16
N PRO A 221 -1.80 4.96 1.09
CA PRO A 221 -1.84 3.69 1.80
C PRO A 221 -3.25 3.42 2.37
N VAL A 222 -3.48 2.17 2.76
CA VAL A 222 -4.60 1.83 3.64
C VAL A 222 -4.15 2.06 5.09
N ARG A 223 -5.02 2.65 5.92
CA ARG A 223 -4.66 3.08 7.27
C ARG A 223 -5.79 2.84 8.28
N PHE A 224 -5.39 2.40 9.47
CA PHE A 224 -6.20 2.35 10.69
C PHE A 224 -5.52 3.20 11.75
N GLN A 225 -6.27 3.99 12.51
CA GLN A 225 -5.69 4.91 13.49
C GLN A 225 -6.57 5.05 14.72
N MET A 226 -5.95 5.09 15.90
CA MET A 226 -6.59 5.42 17.16
C MET A 226 -5.84 6.59 17.80
N ILE A 227 -6.59 7.60 18.22
CA ILE A 227 -6.10 8.77 18.92
C ILE A 227 -6.86 8.88 20.24
N THR A 228 -6.13 9.06 21.32
CA THR A 228 -6.69 9.26 22.66
C THR A 228 -6.08 10.51 23.30
N THR A 229 -6.77 11.03 24.31
CA THR A 229 -6.36 12.17 25.13
C THR A 229 -6.21 11.74 26.59
N GLY A 230 -5.78 12.65 27.46
CA GLY A 230 -5.64 12.39 28.90
C GLY A 230 -6.95 12.14 29.65
N SER A 231 -8.11 12.27 28.99
CA SER A 231 -9.43 12.01 29.56
C SER A 231 -10.16 10.83 28.91
N SER A 232 -9.53 10.14 27.96
CA SER A 232 -10.15 9.04 27.22
C SER A 232 -10.39 7.81 28.10
N PRO A 233 -11.54 7.12 27.97
CA PRO A 233 -11.69 5.79 28.52
C PRO A 233 -10.79 4.79 27.81
N ALA A 234 -10.51 3.66 28.47
CA ALA A 234 -9.88 2.51 27.82
C ALA A 234 -10.76 2.05 26.65
N SER A 235 -10.18 2.05 25.45
CA SER A 235 -10.93 1.94 24.19
C SER A 235 -10.27 0.97 23.23
N THR A 236 -11.07 0.25 22.43
CA THR A 236 -10.56 -0.68 21.42
C THR A 236 -11.16 -0.46 20.03
N MET A 237 -10.39 -0.80 19.00
CA MET A 237 -10.85 -0.96 17.61
C MET A 237 -10.23 -2.21 17.02
N LYS A 238 -10.81 -2.74 15.94
CA LYS A 238 -10.35 -3.99 15.33
C LYS A 238 -10.12 -3.83 13.83
N CYS A 239 -8.97 -4.29 13.36
CA CYS A 239 -8.57 -4.38 11.96
C CYS A 239 -8.61 -5.86 11.55
N ILE A 240 -9.33 -6.23 10.49
CA ILE A 240 -9.51 -7.64 10.11
C ILE A 240 -8.90 -7.90 8.73
N CYS A 241 -9.55 -7.43 7.66
CA CYS A 241 -9.16 -7.68 6.27
C CYS A 241 -9.14 -6.38 5.47
N THR A 242 -8.40 -6.37 4.37
CA THR A 242 -8.33 -5.24 3.44
C THR A 242 -8.09 -5.75 2.02
N THR A 243 -8.73 -5.12 1.05
CA THR A 243 -8.38 -5.26 -0.37
C THR A 243 -8.44 -3.91 -1.08
N VAL A 244 -7.57 -3.75 -2.08
CA VAL A 244 -7.57 -2.64 -3.04
C VAL A 244 -7.73 -3.24 -4.42
N VAL A 245 -8.72 -2.75 -5.17
CA VAL A 245 -9.12 -3.29 -6.47
C VAL A 245 -9.12 -2.17 -7.50
N SER A 246 -8.53 -2.44 -8.67
CA SER A 246 -8.71 -1.63 -9.88
C SER A 246 -9.86 -2.22 -10.69
N GLU A 247 -10.96 -1.48 -10.80
CA GLU A 247 -12.11 -1.83 -11.62
C GLU A 247 -11.82 -1.42 -13.09
N GLY A 248 -11.51 -2.40 -13.93
CA GLY A 248 -11.05 -2.22 -15.32
C GLY A 248 -9.62 -2.75 -15.57
N GLY A 249 -9.14 -3.68 -14.73
CA GLY A 249 -7.82 -4.31 -14.81
C GLY A 249 -6.67 -3.35 -14.47
N VAL A 250 -5.43 -3.72 -14.77
CA VAL A 250 -4.24 -2.85 -14.71
C VAL A 250 -3.49 -2.96 -16.03
N ALA A 251 -3.11 -1.82 -16.60
CA ALA A 251 -2.25 -1.82 -17.79
C ALA A 251 -0.80 -1.61 -17.34
N ALA A 252 0.13 -2.35 -17.96
CA ALA A 252 1.57 -2.23 -17.73
C ALA A 252 2.13 -0.94 -18.37
N LEU A 253 1.71 0.22 -17.87
CA LEU A 253 2.18 1.54 -18.27
C LEU A 253 3.41 1.96 -17.45
N GLY A 254 3.99 3.11 -17.78
CA GLY A 254 5.15 3.66 -17.07
C GLY A 254 6.42 3.56 -17.91
N ILE A 255 7.55 3.88 -17.27
CA ILE A 255 8.85 3.98 -17.92
C ILE A 255 9.70 2.78 -17.49
N LEU A 256 10.26 2.06 -18.45
CA LEU A 256 11.28 1.05 -18.18
C LEU A 256 12.61 1.74 -17.90
N ARG A 257 13.27 1.30 -16.84
CA ARG A 257 14.52 1.86 -16.33
C ARG A 257 15.48 0.74 -15.98
N HIS A 258 16.75 1.11 -15.88
CA HIS A 258 17.84 0.19 -15.59
C HIS A 258 18.94 0.92 -14.81
N LYS A 259 19.60 0.20 -13.90
CA LYS A 259 20.84 0.65 -13.24
C LYS A 259 21.80 -0.53 -13.10
N SER A 260 23.05 -0.31 -13.46
CA SER A 260 24.13 -1.29 -13.26
C SER A 260 25.29 -0.73 -12.44
N THR A 261 26.27 -1.59 -12.19
CA THR A 261 27.61 -1.27 -11.71
C THR A 261 28.38 -0.34 -12.65
N GLU A 262 28.03 -0.28 -13.94
CA GLU A 262 28.65 0.57 -14.98
C GLU A 262 30.18 0.35 -15.11
N GLY A 263 30.66 -0.90 -15.11
CA GLY A 263 32.07 -1.23 -15.29
C GLY A 263 32.92 -1.25 -14.01
N THR A 264 32.29 -1.05 -12.85
CA THR A 264 32.95 -1.13 -11.54
C THR A 264 32.49 -2.38 -10.82
N HIS A 265 33.30 -3.43 -10.84
CA HIS A 265 32.97 -4.68 -10.15
C HIS A 265 32.80 -4.50 -8.64
N VAL A 266 32.09 -5.45 -8.05
CA VAL A 266 32.02 -5.67 -6.61
C VAL A 266 32.91 -6.85 -6.26
N ASP A 267 33.79 -6.65 -5.28
CA ASP A 267 34.75 -7.67 -4.85
C ASP A 267 34.11 -8.59 -3.80
N ALA A 268 33.60 -9.73 -4.24
CA ALA A 268 33.05 -10.76 -3.37
C ALA A 268 34.18 -11.68 -2.87
N ASN A 269 34.94 -11.17 -1.90
CA ASN A 269 36.24 -11.73 -1.49
C ASN A 269 36.17 -13.00 -0.63
N VAL A 270 35.07 -13.20 0.10
CA VAL A 270 34.95 -14.25 1.12
C VAL A 270 33.74 -15.12 0.83
N GLU A 271 33.94 -16.45 0.84
CA GLU A 271 32.89 -17.44 0.69
C GLU A 271 31.79 -17.25 1.75
N ASN A 272 30.54 -17.51 1.37
CA ASN A 272 29.36 -17.46 2.23
C ASN A 272 29.02 -16.07 2.81
N ILE A 273 29.73 -15.02 2.41
CA ILE A 273 29.38 -13.63 2.70
C ILE A 273 28.56 -13.07 1.55
N ILE A 274 27.47 -12.35 1.88
CA ILE A 274 26.62 -11.68 0.90
C ILE A 274 27.17 -10.27 0.67
N TYR A 275 27.34 -9.89 -0.59
CA TYR A 275 27.80 -8.56 -1.03
C TYR A 275 26.70 -7.88 -1.85
N ALA A 276 26.39 -6.62 -1.57
CA ALA A 276 25.43 -5.88 -2.38
C ALA A 276 26.04 -5.53 -3.75
N ILE A 277 25.21 -5.46 -4.79
CA ILE A 277 25.64 -5.12 -6.15
C ILE A 277 25.02 -3.78 -6.56
N VAL A 278 23.69 -3.72 -6.56
CA VAL A 278 22.92 -2.50 -6.85
C VAL A 278 21.74 -2.47 -5.91
N GLY A 279 21.45 -1.31 -5.34
CA GLY A 279 20.23 -1.07 -4.58
C GLY A 279 19.37 0.02 -5.19
N ILE A 280 18.06 -0.09 -4.98
CA ILE A 280 17.05 0.89 -5.36
C ILE A 280 16.15 1.20 -4.16
N ARG A 281 15.69 2.45 -4.06
CA ARG A 281 14.66 2.88 -3.09
C ARG A 281 13.88 4.07 -3.61
N LEU A 282 12.72 4.36 -3.05
CA LEU A 282 11.96 5.58 -3.39
C LEU A 282 12.69 6.84 -2.89
N LYS A 283 12.52 7.96 -3.59
CA LYS A 283 12.80 9.28 -3.03
C LYS A 283 11.75 9.57 -1.95
N SER A 284 12.17 10.15 -0.83
CA SER A 284 11.25 10.53 0.26
C SER A 284 10.15 11.52 -0.16
N THR A 285 10.34 12.22 -1.28
CA THR A 285 9.35 13.14 -1.87
C THR A 285 8.42 12.49 -2.90
N HIS A 286 8.61 11.21 -3.23
CA HIS A 286 7.89 10.50 -4.29
C HIS A 286 7.23 9.21 -3.78
N LEU A 287 6.72 9.23 -2.54
CA LEU A 287 6.15 8.04 -1.89
C LEU A 287 4.93 7.46 -2.63
N GLY A 288 4.24 8.26 -3.44
CA GLY A 288 3.10 7.84 -4.25
C GLY A 288 3.45 7.10 -5.55
N ALA A 289 4.73 7.01 -5.92
CA ALA A 289 5.15 6.32 -7.12
C ALA A 289 5.08 4.79 -6.94
N SER A 290 4.81 4.07 -8.03
CA SER A 290 4.78 2.61 -8.05
C SER A 290 5.97 2.04 -8.81
N ILE A 291 6.76 1.22 -8.12
CA ILE A 291 7.96 0.58 -8.66
C ILE A 291 7.74 -0.93 -8.74
N THR A 292 7.99 -1.51 -9.90
CA THR A 292 7.96 -2.95 -10.12
C THR A 292 9.30 -3.39 -10.70
N VAL A 293 10.07 -4.16 -9.94
CA VAL A 293 11.30 -4.78 -10.43
C VAL A 293 10.94 -5.85 -11.46
N ILE A 294 11.56 -5.82 -12.63
CA ILE A 294 11.25 -6.71 -13.75
C ILE A 294 12.34 -7.76 -13.92
N SER A 295 13.60 -7.36 -13.81
CA SER A 295 14.69 -8.29 -14.03
C SER A 295 15.98 -7.89 -13.33
N ALA A 296 16.83 -8.88 -13.13
CA ALA A 296 18.22 -8.72 -12.72
C ALA A 296 19.12 -9.40 -13.75
N SER A 297 20.32 -8.84 -13.97
CA SER A 297 21.37 -9.47 -14.75
C SER A 297 22.68 -9.43 -13.97
N LEU A 298 23.49 -10.47 -14.08
CA LEU A 298 24.79 -10.57 -13.44
C LEU A 298 25.83 -11.11 -14.42
N GLU A 299 27.06 -10.64 -14.29
CA GLU A 299 28.22 -11.09 -15.07
C GLU A 299 29.44 -11.20 -14.17
N GLU A 300 30.15 -12.31 -14.30
CA GLU A 300 31.33 -12.64 -13.50
C GLU A 300 32.62 -12.52 -14.34
N PHE A 301 33.66 -11.94 -13.72
CA PHE A 301 34.89 -11.54 -14.42
C PHE A 301 36.16 -12.31 -13.97
N THR A 302 36.09 -13.15 -12.93
CA THR A 302 37.22 -13.96 -12.44
C THR A 302 37.38 -15.27 -13.23
N GLY A 303 36.29 -15.96 -13.56
CA GLY A 303 36.18 -17.26 -14.23
C GLY A 303 36.24 -18.45 -13.27
N ASN A 304 35.47 -19.52 -13.55
CA ASN A 304 35.44 -20.79 -12.78
C ASN A 304 34.88 -20.71 -11.36
N GLU A 305 34.12 -19.65 -11.06
CA GLU A 305 33.57 -19.43 -9.74
C GLU A 305 32.06 -19.77 -9.68
N ASN A 306 31.60 -20.18 -8.50
CA ASN A 306 30.22 -20.53 -8.23
C ASN A 306 29.59 -19.49 -7.30
N MET A 307 28.39 -19.03 -7.67
CA MET A 307 27.71 -17.98 -6.93
C MET A 307 26.23 -18.27 -6.80
N GLU A 308 25.66 -17.66 -5.77
CA GLU A 308 24.22 -17.47 -5.63
C GLU A 308 23.91 -15.97 -5.69
N TRP A 309 22.95 -15.58 -6.51
CA TRP A 309 22.40 -14.22 -6.51
C TRP A 309 21.13 -14.16 -5.66
N LEU A 310 20.91 -13.01 -5.04
CA LEU A 310 19.78 -12.77 -4.13
C LEU A 310 19.20 -11.37 -4.40
N LEU A 311 17.88 -11.27 -4.42
CA LEU A 311 17.16 -10.00 -4.36
C LEU A 311 16.58 -9.86 -2.95
N ILE A 312 17.05 -8.88 -2.18
CA ILE A 312 16.76 -8.78 -0.74
C ILE A 312 16.05 -7.45 -0.44
N PHE A 313 14.89 -7.53 0.22
CA PHE A 313 14.08 -6.41 0.66
C PHE A 313 14.48 -5.96 2.07
N ASN A 314 14.65 -4.65 2.27
CA ASN A 314 15.02 -4.01 3.54
C ASN A 314 16.22 -4.68 4.24
N ALA A 315 17.26 -4.97 3.45
CA ALA A 315 18.49 -5.54 3.96
C ALA A 315 19.34 -4.49 4.68
N THR A 316 20.16 -4.91 5.64
CA THR A 316 21.19 -4.06 6.24
C THR A 316 22.48 -4.19 5.43
N VAL A 317 22.90 -3.11 4.78
CA VAL A 317 24.16 -3.03 4.02
C VAL A 317 25.21 -2.33 4.89
N ALA A 318 26.32 -3.02 5.15
CA ALA A 318 27.44 -2.48 5.92
C ALA A 318 28.05 -1.25 5.22
N GLY A 319 28.59 -0.32 6.01
CA GLY A 319 29.26 0.88 5.48
C GLY A 319 28.33 2.02 5.05
N THR A 320 27.01 1.91 5.28
CA THR A 320 25.95 2.88 4.90
C THR A 320 26.02 3.31 3.43
N PRO A 321 25.20 2.72 2.54
CA PRO A 321 25.25 3.05 1.12
C PRO A 321 24.96 4.53 0.87
N THR A 322 25.73 5.13 -0.05
CA THR A 322 25.48 6.49 -0.52
C THR A 322 24.46 6.45 -1.65
N TRP A 323 23.24 6.87 -1.33
CA TRP A 323 22.12 6.90 -2.27
C TRP A 323 22.15 8.15 -3.16
N ALA A 324 22.10 7.95 -4.48
CA ALA A 324 22.08 9.01 -5.48
C ALA A 324 20.69 9.13 -6.13
N ASN A 325 20.23 10.35 -6.40
CA ASN A 325 18.98 10.59 -7.11
C ASN A 325 19.13 10.22 -8.59
N GLU A 326 18.23 9.40 -9.11
CA GLU A 326 18.12 9.20 -10.56
C GLU A 326 17.41 10.38 -11.22
N THR A 327 17.89 10.78 -12.39
CA THR A 327 17.36 11.93 -13.14
C THR A 327 16.00 11.60 -13.74
N ASN A 328 15.04 12.51 -13.59
CA ASN A 328 13.65 12.34 -14.06
C ASN A 328 12.99 11.05 -13.53
N SER A 329 13.33 10.60 -12.32
CA SER A 329 12.82 9.37 -11.73
C SER A 329 12.38 9.60 -10.27
N ALA A 330 11.46 8.78 -9.79
CA ALA A 330 11.00 8.70 -8.41
C ALA A 330 11.98 7.98 -7.47
N ILE A 331 13.08 7.42 -7.96
CA ILE A 331 13.96 6.56 -7.16
C ILE A 331 15.34 7.15 -6.88
N GLN A 332 15.98 6.59 -5.86
CA GLN A 332 17.41 6.68 -5.64
C GLN A 332 18.06 5.31 -5.86
N THR A 333 19.34 5.31 -6.22
CA THR A 333 20.13 4.10 -6.41
C THR A 333 21.44 4.18 -5.63
N PHE A 334 22.03 3.03 -5.31
CA PHE A 334 23.44 2.94 -4.94
C PHE A 334 24.10 1.78 -5.67
N LYS A 335 25.43 1.83 -5.74
CA LYS A 335 26.28 0.76 -6.26
C LYS A 335 27.11 0.17 -5.13
N GLY A 336 27.27 -1.13 -5.18
CA GLY A 336 27.86 -1.92 -4.11
C GLY A 336 29.38 -1.88 -4.00
N ALA A 337 30.00 -0.70 -3.97
CA ALA A 337 31.46 -0.56 -3.89
C ALA A 337 32.11 -1.33 -2.72
N LEU A 338 33.45 -1.42 -2.73
CA LEU A 338 34.31 -2.20 -1.82
C LEU A 338 33.76 -2.40 -0.38
N ALA A 339 33.57 -3.67 0.01
CA ALA A 339 33.20 -4.17 1.35
C ALA A 339 31.82 -3.76 1.90
N ASN A 340 30.78 -3.94 1.11
CA ASN A 340 29.38 -3.66 1.40
C ASN A 340 28.57 -4.94 1.74
N THR A 341 29.01 -5.64 2.78
CA THR A 341 28.38 -6.90 3.17
C THR A 341 26.92 -6.70 3.58
N VAL A 342 26.08 -7.67 3.28
CA VAL A 342 24.63 -7.61 3.48
C VAL A 342 24.21 -8.61 4.55
N THR A 343 23.38 -8.16 5.48
CA THR A 343 22.75 -9.01 6.51
C THR A 343 21.29 -8.62 6.69
N GLY A 344 20.49 -9.53 7.28
CA GLY A 344 19.06 -9.28 7.51
C GLY A 344 18.25 -9.14 6.22
N GLY A 345 17.09 -8.47 6.34
CA GLY A 345 16.13 -8.32 5.25
C GLY A 345 15.34 -9.60 4.92
N THR A 346 14.51 -9.51 3.89
CA THR A 346 13.71 -10.63 3.36
C THR A 346 14.15 -10.94 1.93
N VAL A 347 14.54 -12.18 1.68
CA VAL A 347 14.89 -12.64 0.33
C VAL A 347 13.61 -12.77 -0.50
N LEU A 348 13.51 -11.99 -1.57
CA LEU A 348 12.38 -11.98 -2.51
C LEU A 348 12.56 -13.01 -3.63
N ALA A 349 13.79 -13.16 -4.10
CA ALA A 349 14.16 -14.08 -5.16
C ALA A 349 15.64 -14.43 -5.06
N GLY A 350 16.03 -15.54 -5.66
CA GLY A 350 17.43 -15.94 -5.77
C GLY A 350 17.64 -17.08 -6.75
N GLY A 351 18.90 -17.37 -7.05
CA GLY A 351 19.28 -18.45 -7.94
C GLY A 351 20.78 -18.65 -7.98
N TYR A 352 21.21 -19.75 -8.61
CA TYR A 352 22.62 -20.10 -8.74
C TYR A 352 23.11 -19.88 -10.15
N PHE A 353 24.37 -19.48 -10.28
CA PHE A 353 25.07 -19.45 -11.56
C PHE A 353 26.57 -19.67 -11.34
N SER A 354 27.23 -20.11 -12.40
CA SER A 354 28.67 -20.24 -12.45
C SER A 354 29.18 -19.81 -13.82
N SER A 355 30.44 -19.44 -13.88
CA SER A 355 31.13 -19.15 -15.13
C SER A 355 32.17 -20.23 -15.39
N VAL A 356 32.27 -20.74 -16.62
CA VAL A 356 33.34 -21.68 -17.03
C VAL A 356 34.55 -20.93 -17.61
N GLN A 357 34.33 -19.69 -18.03
CA GLN A 357 35.34 -18.73 -18.47
C GLN A 357 34.89 -17.32 -18.05
N LYS A 358 35.83 -16.38 -18.02
CA LYS A 358 35.56 -14.96 -17.76
C LYS A 358 34.45 -14.44 -18.68
N GLY A 359 33.51 -13.67 -18.13
CA GLY A 359 32.35 -13.14 -18.86
C GLY A 359 31.13 -14.07 -18.87
N GLY A 360 31.06 -15.03 -17.94
CA GLY A 360 29.86 -15.84 -17.74
C GLY A 360 28.78 -15.06 -16.99
N GLY A 361 27.53 -15.09 -17.48
CA GLY A 361 26.44 -14.31 -16.91
C GLY A 361 25.13 -15.07 -16.77
N THR A 362 24.22 -14.50 -15.98
CA THR A 362 22.86 -15.01 -15.77
C THR A 362 21.86 -13.87 -15.75
N GLY A 363 20.59 -14.20 -15.99
CA GLY A 363 19.47 -13.27 -15.92
C GLY A 363 18.28 -13.92 -15.23
N ALA A 364 17.48 -13.10 -14.54
CA ALA A 364 16.24 -13.53 -13.91
C ALA A 364 15.14 -12.51 -14.21
N GLU A 365 13.94 -13.02 -14.49
CA GLU A 365 12.72 -12.22 -14.61
C GLU A 365 11.87 -12.44 -13.36
N PHE A 366 11.17 -11.39 -12.94
CA PHE A 366 10.35 -11.39 -11.75
C PHE A 366 8.89 -11.10 -12.10
N GLU A 367 8.00 -11.91 -11.58
CA GLU A 367 6.57 -11.63 -11.56
C GLU A 367 6.15 -11.26 -10.14
N GLU A 368 5.81 -9.98 -9.96
CA GLU A 368 5.21 -9.40 -8.75
C GLU A 368 5.92 -9.73 -7.42
N ALA A 369 7.13 -9.19 -7.28
CA ALA A 369 7.78 -9.05 -5.99
C ALA A 369 7.07 -8.00 -5.10
N LEU A 370 7.26 -8.12 -3.78
CA LEU A 370 6.92 -7.08 -2.81
C LEU A 370 7.42 -5.71 -3.30
N ARG A 371 6.52 -4.72 -3.38
CA ARG A 371 6.82 -3.42 -3.97
C ARG A 371 7.35 -2.44 -2.91
N LEU A 372 8.17 -1.50 -3.36
CA LEU A 372 8.67 -0.42 -2.52
C LEU A 372 7.52 0.44 -1.98
N GLY A 373 7.60 0.78 -0.70
CA GLY A 373 6.71 1.70 -0.01
C GLY A 373 7.47 2.57 0.99
N ALA A 374 6.76 3.01 2.02
CA ALA A 374 7.36 3.72 3.14
C ALA A 374 6.60 3.47 4.45
N ALA A 375 7.38 3.44 5.54
CA ALA A 375 6.88 3.41 6.90
C ALA A 375 6.12 4.70 7.25
N ILE A 376 5.41 4.69 8.39
CA ILE A 376 4.62 5.81 8.90
C ILE A 376 5.51 7.05 9.15
N ASP A 377 6.78 6.87 9.49
CA ASP A 377 7.74 7.98 9.68
C ASP A 377 8.44 8.46 8.41
N GLY A 378 8.07 7.92 7.25
CA GLY A 378 8.66 8.26 5.96
C GLY A 378 9.96 7.52 5.64
N THR A 379 10.40 6.57 6.47
CA THR A 379 11.48 5.64 6.10
C THR A 379 11.04 4.82 4.89
N VAL A 380 11.75 4.94 3.78
CA VAL A 380 11.44 4.25 2.51
C VAL A 380 11.96 2.82 2.54
N ASP A 381 11.24 1.91 1.89
CA ASP A 381 11.74 0.56 1.65
C ASP A 381 12.90 0.56 0.64
N GLU A 382 13.73 -0.48 0.72
CA GLU A 382 14.91 -0.65 -0.12
C GLU A 382 14.93 -2.07 -0.71
N ILE A 383 15.31 -2.19 -1.98
CA ILE A 383 15.58 -3.48 -2.63
C ILE A 383 17.04 -3.51 -3.04
N VAL A 384 17.74 -4.59 -2.70
CA VAL A 384 19.16 -4.78 -2.96
C VAL A 384 19.37 -6.08 -3.74
N LEU A 385 19.93 -5.97 -4.94
CA LEU A 385 20.54 -7.10 -5.64
C LEU A 385 21.88 -7.41 -4.98
N ALA A 386 22.13 -8.67 -4.68
CA ALA A 386 23.32 -9.13 -3.98
C ALA A 386 23.84 -10.46 -4.54
N VAL A 387 25.09 -10.79 -4.21
CA VAL A 387 25.73 -12.07 -4.53
C VAL A 387 26.36 -12.71 -3.29
N ARG A 388 26.43 -14.03 -3.29
CA ARG A 388 27.14 -14.85 -2.32
C ARG A 388 28.06 -15.85 -3.06
N PRO A 389 29.38 -15.76 -2.90
CA PRO A 389 30.29 -16.82 -3.36
C PRO A 389 30.01 -18.13 -2.59
N VAL A 390 30.01 -19.26 -3.29
CA VAL A 390 29.72 -20.59 -2.72
C VAL A 390 30.66 -21.65 -3.28
N ASN A 391 30.67 -22.84 -2.69
CA ASN A 391 31.39 -24.00 -3.21
C ASN A 391 32.91 -23.76 -3.34
N GLY A 392 33.51 -23.11 -2.34
CA GLY A 392 34.93 -22.79 -2.27
C GLY A 392 35.35 -21.54 -3.06
N SER A 393 34.41 -20.84 -3.71
CA SER A 393 34.70 -19.63 -4.48
C SER A 393 34.99 -18.41 -3.61
N VAL A 394 36.01 -17.64 -4.00
CA VAL A 394 36.53 -16.45 -3.28
C VAL A 394 37.13 -15.44 -4.27
N ASN A 395 37.29 -14.19 -3.85
CA ASN A 395 37.88 -13.11 -4.66
C ASN A 395 37.23 -12.99 -6.06
N ILE A 396 35.90 -12.99 -6.08
CA ILE A 396 35.11 -12.89 -7.31
C ILE A 396 34.87 -11.42 -7.65
N ASP A 397 35.16 -11.05 -8.89
CA ASP A 397 34.77 -9.77 -9.47
C ASP A 397 33.40 -9.92 -10.12
N ILE A 398 32.36 -9.30 -9.54
CA ILE A 398 31.00 -9.36 -10.08
C ILE A 398 30.50 -8.00 -10.56
N GLU A 399 29.83 -7.98 -11.69
CA GLU A 399 28.97 -6.89 -12.11
C GLU A 399 27.52 -7.33 -12.18
N GLY A 400 26.61 -6.37 -12.05
CA GLY A 400 25.20 -6.69 -12.17
C GLY A 400 24.33 -5.47 -12.33
N SER A 401 23.07 -5.73 -12.61
CA SER A 401 22.09 -4.70 -12.88
C SER A 401 20.69 -5.08 -12.47
N LEU A 402 19.88 -4.05 -12.19
CA LEU A 402 18.45 -4.16 -11.97
C LEU A 402 17.72 -3.35 -13.04
N SER A 403 16.64 -3.94 -13.56
CA SER A 403 15.66 -3.24 -14.40
C SER A 403 14.31 -3.19 -13.70
N TRP A 404 13.63 -2.05 -13.79
CA TRP A 404 12.32 -1.85 -13.17
C TRP A 404 11.42 -1.01 -14.07
N ARG A 405 10.11 -1.14 -13.81
CA ARG A 405 9.08 -0.25 -14.33
C ARG A 405 8.71 0.75 -13.27
N GLU A 406 8.67 2.00 -13.67
CA GLU A 406 8.32 3.14 -12.82
C GLU A 406 7.03 3.78 -13.34
N VAL A 407 6.03 3.87 -12.46
CA VAL A 407 4.84 4.69 -12.65
C VAL A 407 4.93 5.84 -11.64
N PRO A 408 5.23 7.07 -12.09
CA PRO A 408 5.48 8.21 -11.22
C PRO A 408 4.23 8.72 -10.50
#